data_AF-A0A0M4SZF7-F1
#
_entry.id   AF-A0A0M4SZF7-F1
#
_cell.length_a   1.000
_cell.length_b   1.000
_cell.length_c   1.000
_cell.angle_alpha   90.00
_cell.angle_beta   90.00
_cell.angle_gamma   90.00
#
_symmetry.space_group_name_H-M   'P 1'
#
loop_
_entity.id
_entity.type
_entity.pdbx_description
1 polymer ?
#
loop_
_entity_poly.entity_id
_entity_poly.type
_entity_poly.pdbx_seq_one_letter_code
_entity_poly.pdbx_strand_id
1 'polypeptide(L)'
;MIVSDYFHGDSIRIGWIQHDSYREALRIIIDFAIDKHRHAERVIDVRTELSDLRDELRGFDHRTLQWLHDCMAAAFRMEYCLNADLFTYVIPDPHTPEETIIFWLEFLRKELERVLLEYLQLPRLILTAALYPNPDKKGMAAEDEIYELTRRLYPDLRHFQIK
;
A
#
# COMPACT_ATOMS: atom_id res chain seq x y z
N MET A 1 0.51 -9.11 -4.95
CA MET A 1 -0.35 -8.26 -5.77
C MET A 1 -1.18 -9.13 -6.70
N ILE A 2 -2.50 -8.91 -6.74
CA ILE A 2 -3.36 -9.46 -7.79
C ILE A 2 -3.35 -8.49 -8.98
N VAL A 3 -2.89 -8.96 -10.14
CA VAL A 3 -2.97 -8.22 -11.40
C VAL A 3 -4.35 -8.44 -12.01
N SER A 4 -5.20 -7.43 -11.94
CA SER A 4 -6.55 -7.41 -12.48
C SER A 4 -6.98 -5.97 -12.73
N ASP A 5 -8.10 -5.78 -13.43
CA ASP A 5 -8.70 -4.45 -13.61
C ASP A 5 -9.46 -4.02 -12.35
N TYR A 6 -9.10 -2.87 -11.79
CA TYR A 6 -9.78 -2.30 -10.61
C TYR A 6 -10.84 -1.25 -11.00
N PHE A 7 -10.77 -0.74 -12.22
CA PHE A 7 -11.67 0.27 -12.79
C PHE A 7 -11.69 0.22 -14.32
N HIS A 8 -12.64 0.92 -14.94
CA HIS A 8 -12.74 0.99 -16.40
C HIS A 8 -11.57 1.80 -16.97
N GLY A 9 -10.81 1.21 -17.91
CA GLY A 9 -9.61 1.83 -18.46
C GLY A 9 -8.34 1.59 -17.62
N ASP A 10 -8.39 0.68 -16.64
CA ASP A 10 -7.21 0.28 -15.88
C ASP A 10 -6.14 -0.34 -16.79
N SER A 11 -4.87 -0.09 -16.48
CA SER A 11 -3.73 -0.51 -17.29
C SER A 11 -3.10 -1.78 -16.73
N ILE A 12 -3.50 -2.93 -17.29
CA ILE A 12 -2.91 -4.24 -16.97
C ILE A 12 -1.38 -4.23 -17.14
N ARG A 13 -0.87 -3.51 -18.15
CA ARG A 13 0.57 -3.38 -18.41
C ARG A 13 1.29 -2.73 -17.22
N ILE A 14 0.75 -1.64 -16.67
CA ILE A 14 1.31 -1.02 -15.46
C ILE A 14 1.10 -1.94 -14.25
N GLY A 15 -0.01 -2.67 -14.18
CA GLY A 15 -0.23 -3.70 -13.17
C GLY A 15 0.88 -4.76 -13.13
N TRP A 16 1.38 -5.21 -14.28
CA TRP A 16 2.52 -6.12 -14.36
C TRP A 16 3.84 -5.48 -13.91
N ILE A 17 4.08 -4.21 -14.27
CA ILE A 17 5.26 -3.47 -13.81
C ILE A 17 5.27 -3.33 -12.27
N GLN A 18 4.09 -3.08 -11.68
CA GLN A 18 3.90 -3.02 -10.24
C GLN A 18 4.06 -4.40 -9.57
N HIS A 19 3.60 -5.46 -10.23
CA HIS A 19 3.81 -6.84 -9.76
C HIS A 19 5.30 -7.18 -9.67
N ASP A 20 6.09 -6.80 -10.67
CA ASP A 20 7.53 -7.10 -10.71
C ASP A 20 8.32 -6.31 -9.65
N SER A 21 7.82 -5.13 -9.27
CA SER A 21 8.37 -4.30 -8.18
C SER A 21 7.70 -4.53 -6.81
N TYR A 22 6.80 -5.51 -6.69
CA TYR A 22 5.95 -5.74 -5.50
C TYR A 22 6.74 -5.90 -4.21
N ARG A 23 7.84 -6.66 -4.23
CA ARG A 23 8.69 -6.87 -3.04
C ARG A 23 9.31 -5.55 -2.55
N GLU A 24 9.72 -4.69 -3.48
CA GLU A 24 10.28 -3.39 -3.14
C GLU A 24 9.22 -2.45 -2.57
N ALA A 25 8.03 -2.44 -3.16
CA ALA A 25 6.88 -1.68 -2.65
C ALA A 25 6.50 -2.10 -1.22
N LEU A 26 6.45 -3.40 -0.94
CA LEU A 26 6.20 -3.90 0.42
C LEU A 26 7.27 -3.49 1.43
N ARG A 27 8.55 -3.47 1.01
CA ARG A 27 9.63 -2.99 1.87
C ARG A 27 9.45 -1.51 2.20
N ILE A 28 9.06 -0.68 1.23
CA ILE A 28 8.75 0.74 1.46
C ILE A 28 7.63 0.89 2.49
N ILE A 29 6.54 0.12 2.36
CA ILE A 29 5.40 0.16 3.29
C ILE A 29 5.84 -0.20 4.71
N ILE A 30 6.64 -1.25 4.88
CA ILE A 30 7.05 -1.70 6.21
C ILE A 30 8.09 -0.77 6.85
N ASP A 31 9.07 -0.31 6.07
CA ASP A 31 10.11 0.62 6.55
C ASP A 31 9.47 1.95 6.97
N PHE A 32 8.51 2.44 6.19
CA PHE A 32 7.69 3.59 6.56
C PHE A 32 7.00 3.39 7.92
N ALA A 33 6.34 2.26 8.12
CA ALA A 33 5.63 1.98 9.36
C ALA A 33 6.59 1.87 10.57
N ILE A 34 7.73 1.21 10.39
CA ILE A 34 8.80 1.10 11.40
C ILE A 34 9.29 2.50 11.81
N ASP A 35 9.60 3.35 10.84
CA ASP A 35 10.16 4.68 11.08
C ASP A 35 9.18 5.59 11.81
N LYS A 36 7.92 5.63 11.35
CA LYS A 36 6.87 6.44 11.98
C LYS A 36 6.53 5.93 13.38
N HIS A 37 6.50 4.61 13.59
CA HIS A 37 6.27 4.04 14.91
C HIS A 37 7.41 4.36 15.88
N ARG A 38 8.67 4.20 15.46
CA ARG A 38 9.84 4.58 16.27
C ARG A 38 9.85 6.07 16.60
N HIS A 39 9.47 6.91 15.65
CA HIS A 39 9.35 8.34 15.89
C HIS A 39 8.28 8.62 16.95
N ALA A 40 7.08 8.03 16.83
CA ALA A 40 6.01 8.20 17.81
C ALA A 40 6.43 7.77 19.22
N GLU A 41 7.06 6.60 19.36
CA GLU A 41 7.60 6.10 20.64
C GLU A 41 8.58 7.08 21.28
N ARG A 42 9.52 7.63 20.50
CA ARG A 42 10.49 8.61 20.99
C ARG A 42 9.85 9.91 21.44
N VAL A 43 8.76 10.33 20.79
CA VAL A 43 8.05 11.57 21.15
C VAL A 43 7.31 11.41 22.47
N ILE A 44 6.70 10.26 22.72
CA ILE A 44 5.90 10.00 23.93
C ILE A 44 6.68 9.30 25.05
N ASP A 45 7.90 8.86 24.76
CA ASP A 45 8.78 8.06 25.64
C ASP A 45 8.12 6.78 26.17
N VAL A 46 7.47 6.02 25.27
CA VAL A 46 6.80 4.75 25.60
C VAL A 46 7.27 3.64 24.68
N ARG A 47 7.50 2.47 25.26
CA ARG A 47 7.77 1.21 24.57
C ARG A 47 6.65 0.20 24.85
N THR A 48 6.34 -0.64 23.87
CA THR A 48 5.21 -1.58 23.88
C THR A 48 5.68 -2.97 23.41
N GLU A 49 4.85 -3.99 23.58
CA GLU A 49 5.08 -5.33 23.00
C GLU A 49 5.34 -5.26 21.49
N LEU A 50 4.61 -4.41 20.78
CA LEU A 50 4.77 -4.19 19.34
C LEU A 50 6.17 -3.63 19.00
N SER A 51 6.78 -2.87 19.91
CA SER A 51 8.13 -2.32 19.75
C SER A 51 9.19 -3.40 19.72
N ASP A 52 9.06 -4.38 20.63
CA ASP A 52 9.99 -5.49 20.76
C ASP A 52 9.90 -6.41 19.53
N LEU A 53 8.68 -6.78 19.14
CA LEU A 53 8.43 -7.57 17.94
C LEU A 53 8.93 -6.88 16.67
N ARG A 54 8.73 -5.57 16.55
CA ARG A 54 9.24 -4.77 15.42
C ARG A 54 10.76 -4.81 15.33
N ASP A 55 11.47 -4.68 16.46
CA ASP A 55 12.93 -4.66 16.46
C ASP A 55 13.54 -6.03 16.13
N GLU A 56 12.76 -7.11 16.32
CA GLU A 56 13.12 -8.48 15.94
C GLU A 56 12.69 -8.87 14.51
N LEU A 57 11.96 -8.00 13.80
CA LEU A 57 11.42 -8.30 12.47
C LEU A 57 12.54 -8.61 11.45
N ARG A 58 12.57 -9.86 10.97
CA ARG A 58 13.47 -10.31 9.88
C ARG A 58 12.74 -10.55 8.56
N GLY A 59 11.43 -10.67 8.62
CA GLY A 59 10.53 -10.93 7.50
C GLY A 59 9.11 -11.08 8.02
N PHE A 60 8.13 -10.91 7.14
CA PHE A 60 6.72 -11.00 7.48
C PHE A 60 5.95 -11.72 6.36
N ASP A 61 4.73 -12.16 6.68
CA ASP A 61 3.83 -12.67 5.66
C ASP A 61 3.29 -11.53 4.80
N HIS A 62 3.84 -11.37 3.60
CA HIS A 62 3.43 -10.38 2.62
C HIS A 62 1.92 -10.30 2.33
N ARG A 63 1.16 -11.38 2.57
CA ARG A 63 -0.29 -11.43 2.31
C ARG A 63 -1.05 -10.45 3.20
N THR A 64 -0.56 -10.17 4.42
CA THR A 64 -1.25 -9.30 5.37
C THR A 64 -1.27 -7.82 4.96
N LEU A 65 -0.37 -7.42 4.07
CA LEU A 65 -0.32 -6.06 3.51
C LEU A 65 -0.71 -5.99 2.04
N GLN A 66 -1.08 -7.13 1.45
CA GLN A 66 -1.37 -7.21 0.03
C GLN A 66 -2.53 -6.30 -0.36
N TRP A 67 -3.59 -6.24 0.45
CA TRP A 67 -4.75 -5.40 0.16
C TRP A 67 -4.39 -3.90 0.11
N LEU A 68 -3.61 -3.43 1.09
CA LEU A 68 -3.13 -2.05 1.14
C LEU A 68 -2.32 -1.70 -0.10
N HIS A 69 -1.35 -2.56 -0.44
CA HIS A 69 -0.55 -2.41 -1.64
C HIS A 69 -1.42 -2.33 -2.89
N ASP A 70 -2.34 -3.28 -3.06
CA ASP A 70 -3.13 -3.40 -4.28
C ASP A 70 -4.08 -2.20 -4.46
N CYS A 71 -4.62 -1.65 -3.37
CA CYS A 71 -5.39 -0.41 -3.40
C CYS A 71 -4.55 0.80 -3.82
N MET A 72 -3.37 0.99 -3.21
CA MET A 72 -2.47 2.10 -3.57
C MET A 72 -1.96 1.96 -5.01
N ALA A 73 -1.69 0.73 -5.45
CA ALA A 73 -1.27 0.43 -6.81
C ALA A 73 -2.36 0.79 -7.82
N ALA A 74 -3.61 0.47 -7.50
CA ALA A 74 -4.76 0.86 -8.32
C ALA A 74 -5.00 2.38 -8.29
N ALA A 75 -4.81 3.05 -7.16
CA ALA A 75 -4.89 4.51 -7.07
C ALA A 75 -3.82 5.20 -7.95
N PHE A 76 -2.58 4.68 -7.95
CA PHE A 76 -1.55 5.14 -8.88
C PHE A 76 -1.99 4.97 -10.33
N ARG A 77 -2.50 3.79 -10.71
CA ARG A 77 -2.95 3.56 -12.08
C ARG A 77 -4.12 4.48 -12.44
N MET A 78 -5.02 4.76 -11.50
CA MET A 78 -6.11 5.70 -11.72
C MET A 78 -5.56 7.11 -12.02
N GLU A 79 -4.66 7.62 -11.18
CA GLU A 79 -4.07 8.95 -11.38
C GLU A 79 -3.20 8.99 -12.66
N TYR A 80 -2.37 7.98 -12.86
CA TYR A 80 -1.42 7.91 -13.97
C TYR A 80 -2.09 7.66 -15.32
N CYS A 81 -3.11 6.78 -15.38
CA CYS A 81 -3.81 6.46 -16.62
C CYS A 81 -4.90 7.48 -16.96
N LEU A 82 -5.58 8.09 -15.97
CA LEU A 82 -6.60 9.10 -16.24
C LEU A 82 -6.00 10.49 -16.51
N ASN A 83 -4.86 10.84 -15.92
CA ASN A 83 -4.18 12.09 -16.25
C ASN A 83 -3.39 12.02 -17.57
N ALA A 84 -3.09 10.82 -18.07
CA ALA A 84 -2.38 10.66 -19.33
C ALA A 84 -3.22 11.05 -20.54
N ASP A 85 -4.56 10.96 -20.50
CA ASP A 85 -5.38 11.40 -21.63
C ASP A 85 -6.88 11.55 -21.32
N LEU A 86 -7.38 12.78 -21.46
CA LEU A 86 -8.80 13.11 -21.61
C LEU A 86 -9.43 12.50 -22.89
N PHE A 87 -8.66 11.78 -23.70
CA PHE A 87 -9.12 11.16 -24.93
C PHE A 87 -8.54 9.76 -25.06
N THR A 88 -9.43 8.77 -25.13
CA THR A 88 -9.21 7.35 -25.42
C THR A 88 -8.35 7.10 -26.68
N TYR A 89 -7.05 7.36 -26.58
CA TYR A 89 -6.05 6.95 -27.55
C TYR A 89 -4.96 6.21 -26.79
N VAL A 90 -4.58 5.05 -27.32
CA VAL A 90 -3.42 4.29 -26.86
C VAL A 90 -2.20 5.09 -27.31
N ILE A 91 -1.86 6.15 -26.57
CA ILE A 91 -0.53 6.72 -26.67
C ILE A 91 0.40 5.67 -26.03
N PRO A 92 1.44 5.19 -26.72
CA PRO A 92 2.48 4.40 -26.08
C PRO A 92 2.97 5.24 -24.91
N ASP A 93 2.80 4.73 -23.69
CA ASP A 93 3.36 5.38 -22.51
C ASP A 93 4.80 5.79 -22.83
N PRO A 94 5.12 7.10 -22.77
CA PRO A 94 6.42 7.58 -23.16
C PRO A 94 7.52 7.03 -22.24
N HIS A 95 7.12 6.45 -21.11
CA HIS A 95 8.01 5.97 -20.09
C HIS A 95 8.41 4.51 -20.27
N THR A 96 9.68 4.23 -19.97
CA THR A 96 10.14 2.84 -19.88
C THR A 96 9.55 2.16 -18.63
N PRO A 97 9.55 0.83 -18.55
CA PRO A 97 9.15 0.12 -17.34
C PRO A 97 9.91 0.60 -16.09
N GLU A 98 11.21 0.90 -16.22
CA GLU A 98 12.05 1.39 -15.12
C GLU A 98 11.62 2.77 -14.64
N GLU A 99 11.30 3.69 -15.56
CA GLU A 99 10.77 5.02 -15.23
C GLU A 99 9.40 4.91 -14.54
N THR A 100 8.54 4.02 -15.04
CA THR A 100 7.23 3.74 -14.44
C THR A 100 7.38 3.21 -13.01
N ILE A 101 8.37 2.34 -12.74
CA ILE A 101 8.68 1.87 -11.38
C ILE A 101 9.09 3.03 -10.49
N ILE A 102 9.95 3.94 -10.96
CA ILE A 102 10.37 5.12 -10.19
C ILE A 102 9.15 5.95 -9.80
N PHE A 103 8.27 6.27 -10.75
CA PHE A 103 7.05 7.03 -10.47
C PHE A 103 6.11 6.32 -9.52
N TRP A 104 5.94 5.00 -9.69
CA TRP A 104 5.12 4.19 -8.79
C TRP A 104 5.65 4.24 -7.35
N LEU A 105 6.95 4.01 -7.15
CA LEU A 105 7.53 3.98 -5.80
C LEU A 105 7.59 5.39 -5.17
N GLU A 106 7.75 6.44 -5.97
CA GLU A 106 7.62 7.82 -5.48
C GLU A 106 6.19 8.16 -5.08
N PHE A 107 5.21 7.77 -5.89
CA PHE A 107 3.80 7.89 -5.57
C PHE A 107 3.48 7.16 -4.28
N LEU A 108 3.90 5.90 -4.13
CA LEU A 108 3.65 5.08 -2.94
C LEU A 108 4.15 5.78 -1.66
N ARG A 109 5.34 6.37 -1.69
CA ARG A 109 5.89 7.12 -0.54
C ARG A 109 5.05 8.35 -0.20
N LYS A 110 4.66 9.14 -1.22
CA LYS A 110 3.80 10.32 -1.04
C LYS A 110 2.43 9.92 -0.51
N GLU A 111 1.89 8.82 -1.01
CA GLU A 111 0.57 8.32 -0.65
C GLU A 111 0.54 7.80 0.78
N LEU A 112 1.57 7.08 1.23
CA LEU A 112 1.72 6.69 2.63
C LEU A 112 1.76 7.90 3.57
N GLU A 113 2.49 8.96 3.21
CA GLU A 113 2.50 10.21 3.98
C GLU A 113 1.13 10.90 3.99
N ARG A 114 0.44 10.96 2.83
CA ARG A 114 -0.91 11.52 2.73
C ARG A 114 -1.89 10.77 3.63
N VAL A 115 -1.90 9.44 3.54
CA VAL A 115 -2.80 8.61 4.37
C VAL A 115 -2.45 8.72 5.84
N LEU A 116 -1.18 8.83 6.21
CA LEU A 116 -0.78 9.07 7.60
C LEU A 116 -1.35 10.38 8.16
N LEU A 117 -1.34 11.46 7.37
CA LEU A 117 -1.89 12.75 7.79
C LEU A 117 -3.40 12.66 8.08
N GLU A 118 -4.12 11.83 7.33
CA GLU A 118 -5.54 11.58 7.54
C GLU A 118 -5.81 10.52 8.62
N TYR A 119 -4.87 9.59 8.79
CA TYR A 119 -5.01 8.43 9.66
C TYR A 119 -3.71 8.10 10.41
N LEU A 120 -3.50 8.78 11.54
CA LEU A 120 -2.29 8.65 12.36
C LEU A 120 -2.00 7.22 12.86
N GLN A 121 -3.03 6.35 12.90
CA GLN A 121 -2.88 4.96 13.34
C GLN A 121 -2.31 4.04 12.27
N LEU A 122 -2.16 4.50 11.02
CA LEU A 122 -1.69 3.69 9.90
C LEU A 122 -0.38 2.91 10.20
N PRO A 123 0.69 3.51 10.76
CA PRO A 123 1.93 2.79 11.04
C PRO A 123 1.72 1.64 12.03
N ARG A 124 0.89 1.86 13.06
CA ARG A 124 0.55 0.84 14.05
C ARG A 124 -0.22 -0.31 13.41
N LEU A 125 -1.17 -0.01 12.53
CA LEU A 125 -1.94 -1.04 11.82
C LEU A 125 -1.05 -1.88 10.90
N ILE A 126 -0.21 -1.24 10.09
CA ILE A 126 0.72 -1.93 9.18
C ILE A 126 1.61 -2.87 9.98
N LEU A 127 2.21 -2.39 11.08
CA LEU A 127 3.05 -3.23 11.94
C LEU A 127 2.26 -4.35 12.59
N THR A 128 1.05 -4.08 13.08
CA THR A 128 0.21 -5.11 13.72
C THR A 128 -0.17 -6.21 12.74
N ALA A 129 -0.59 -5.86 11.52
CA ALA A 129 -0.90 -6.82 10.47
C ALA A 129 0.35 -7.63 10.04
N ALA A 130 1.52 -7.00 9.98
CA ALA A 130 2.75 -7.70 9.60
C ALA A 130 3.32 -8.61 10.69
N LEU A 131 3.22 -8.22 11.97
CA LEU A 131 3.85 -8.91 13.10
C LEU A 131 2.94 -9.96 13.75
N TYR A 132 1.62 -9.86 13.57
CA TYR A 132 0.65 -10.82 14.09
C TYR A 132 -0.10 -11.50 12.92
N PRO A 133 0.58 -12.32 12.08
CA PRO A 133 -0.09 -12.94 10.94
C PRO A 133 -1.23 -13.87 11.37
N ASN A 134 -2.17 -14.11 10.45
CA ASN A 134 -3.27 -15.07 10.62
C ASN A 134 -2.75 -16.41 11.21
N PRO A 135 -3.38 -16.95 12.27
CA PRO A 135 -4.72 -16.64 12.80
C PRO A 135 -4.76 -15.70 14.01
N ASP A 136 -3.74 -14.89 14.25
CA ASP A 136 -3.77 -13.96 15.37
C ASP A 136 -4.86 -12.88 15.17
N LYS A 137 -5.76 -12.77 16.16
CA LYS A 137 -6.88 -11.83 16.12
C LYS A 137 -6.43 -10.37 16.05
N LYS A 138 -5.27 -10.02 16.60
CA LYS A 138 -4.73 -8.65 16.57
C LYS A 138 -4.40 -8.26 15.12
N GLY A 139 -3.71 -9.12 14.38
CA GLY A 139 -3.37 -8.83 12.99
C GLY A 139 -4.58 -8.87 12.07
N MET A 140 -5.47 -9.86 12.24
CA MET A 140 -6.72 -9.90 11.47
C MET A 140 -7.55 -8.63 11.65
N ALA A 141 -7.69 -8.13 12.89
CA ALA A 141 -8.40 -6.88 13.15
C ALA A 141 -7.70 -5.66 12.51
N ALA A 142 -6.36 -5.66 12.46
CA ALA A 142 -5.60 -4.61 11.78
C ALA A 142 -5.76 -4.67 10.26
N GLU A 143 -5.81 -5.86 9.66
CA GLU A 143 -6.12 -6.07 8.24
C GLU A 143 -7.53 -5.57 7.90
N ASP A 144 -8.53 -5.89 8.73
CA ASP A 144 -9.91 -5.40 8.57
C ASP A 144 -9.99 -3.87 8.67
N GLU A 145 -9.22 -3.25 9.58
CA GLU A 145 -9.19 -1.79 9.72
C GLU A 145 -8.51 -1.11 8.53
N ILE A 146 -7.43 -1.71 8.00
CA ILE A 146 -6.78 -1.29 6.76
C ILE A 146 -7.74 -1.41 5.57
N TYR A 147 -8.50 -2.50 5.50
CA TYR A 147 -9.52 -2.71 4.47
C TYR A 147 -10.59 -1.60 4.51
N GLU A 148 -11.16 -1.32 5.68
CA GLU A 148 -12.17 -0.26 5.81
C GLU A 148 -11.62 1.14 5.55
N LEU A 149 -10.37 1.40 5.95
CA LEU A 149 -9.68 2.65 5.66
C LEU A 149 -9.51 2.85 4.14
N THR A 150 -8.94 1.88 3.45
CA THR A 150 -8.72 1.94 1.99
C THR A 150 -10.02 2.07 1.21
N ARG A 151 -11.10 1.42 1.65
CA ARG A 151 -12.44 1.56 1.06
C ARG A 151 -12.99 2.99 1.15
N ARG A 152 -12.65 3.74 2.20
CA ARG A 152 -13.05 5.14 2.38
C ARG A 152 -12.18 6.10 1.57
N LEU A 153 -10.87 5.82 1.50
CA LEU A 153 -9.90 6.65 0.79
C LEU A 153 -10.03 6.53 -0.73
N TYR A 154 -10.39 5.35 -1.22
CA TYR A 154 -10.46 5.05 -2.65
C TYR A 154 -11.86 4.59 -3.06
N PRO A 155 -12.90 5.44 -2.92
CA PRO A 155 -14.28 5.04 -3.15
C PRO A 155 -14.57 4.65 -4.61
N ASP A 156 -13.69 5.02 -5.55
CA ASP A 156 -13.85 4.76 -6.99
C ASP A 156 -13.23 3.43 -7.44
N LEU A 157 -12.46 2.77 -6.58
CA LEU A 157 -11.92 1.42 -6.83
C LEU A 157 -12.98 0.35 -6.57
N ARG A 158 -14.04 0.32 -7.38
CA ARG A 158 -15.26 -0.49 -7.10
C ARG A 158 -15.32 -1.89 -7.70
N HIS A 159 -14.25 -2.42 -8.30
CA HIS A 159 -14.35 -3.75 -8.96
C HIS A 159 -14.10 -4.98 -8.07
N PHE A 160 -13.78 -4.82 -6.78
CA PHE A 160 -13.65 -5.94 -5.84
C PHE A 160 -14.81 -6.13 -4.85
N GLN A 161 -15.98 -5.51 -5.10
CA GLN A 161 -17.14 -5.69 -4.21
C GLN A 161 -17.85 -7.05 -4.32
N ILE A 162 -17.42 -7.97 -5.19
CA ILE A 162 -18.03 -9.30 -5.28
C ILE A 162 -16.98 -10.36 -5.60
N LYS A 163 -16.57 -11.12 -4.59
CA LYS A 163 -16.64 -12.58 -4.58
C LYS A 163 -16.61 -13.12 -3.15
#